data_AF-A0A2T6J5L8-F1
#
_entry.id   AF-A0A2T6J5L8-F1
#
_cell.length_a   1.000
_cell.length_b   1.000
_cell.length_c   1.000
_cell.angle_alpha   90.00
_cell.angle_beta   90.00
_cell.angle_gamma   90.00
#
_symmetry.space_group_name_H-M   'P 1'
#
loop_
_entity.id
_entity.type
_entity.pdbx_description
1 polymer ?
#
loop_
_entity_poly.entity_id
_entity_poly.type
_entity_poly.pdbx_seq_one_letter_code
_entity_poly.pdbx_strand_id
1 'polypeptide(L)'
;MSIAGVFQSYTQGKGDMDSRTLVKLCKETGVIDKQTTPTDIDLIFTKCKAKGAKRLTCEDFEKAVEEIAKRKNKSVDEITQQLCSSSGPSFSGTKADAVRLHDDKSTFTGVHAHGGPSTVDTPSRGQAAGLGPSGATAQISLADICDRSTPDIRGVNKNFQKS
;
A
#
# COMPACT_ATOMS: atom_id res chain seq x y z
N MET A 1 -0.12 14.71 -24.28
CA MET A 1 -0.48 14.88 -22.85
C MET A 1 -0.14 16.31 -22.46
N SER A 2 -0.97 17.00 -21.66
CA SER A 2 -0.66 18.36 -21.16
C SER A 2 0.10 18.29 -19.84
N ILE A 3 0.74 19.39 -19.43
CA ILE A 3 1.48 19.47 -18.16
C ILE A 3 0.57 19.19 -16.95
N ALA A 4 -0.67 19.68 -16.98
CA ALA A 4 -1.70 19.38 -15.99
C ALA A 4 -2.09 17.88 -15.99
N GLY A 5 -2.14 17.25 -17.17
CA GLY A 5 -2.39 15.81 -17.30
C GLY A 5 -1.26 14.95 -16.72
N VAL A 6 0.00 15.36 -16.91
CA VAL A 6 1.16 14.74 -16.26
C VAL A 6 1.06 14.89 -14.75
N PHE A 7 0.78 16.10 -14.27
CA PHE A 7 0.58 16.37 -12.84
C PHE A 7 -0.48 15.42 -12.25
N GLN A 8 -1.67 15.36 -12.85
CA GLN A 8 -2.77 14.51 -12.39
C GLN A 8 -2.42 13.01 -12.40
N SER A 9 -1.65 12.56 -13.40
CA SER A 9 -1.19 11.17 -13.50
C SER A 9 -0.24 10.80 -12.37
N TYR A 10 0.70 11.69 -12.04
CA TYR A 10 1.69 11.47 -10.98
C TYR A 10 1.13 11.67 -9.57
N THR A 11 0.10 12.51 -9.40
CA THR A 11 -0.58 12.70 -8.12
C THR A 11 -1.70 11.70 -7.87
N GLN A 12 -1.99 10.80 -8.82
CA GLN A 12 -3.11 9.85 -8.74
C GLN A 12 -4.45 10.56 -8.53
N GLY A 13 -4.65 11.72 -9.19
CA GLY A 13 -5.84 12.55 -9.03
C GLY A 13 -5.89 13.38 -7.74
N LYS A 14 -4.84 13.36 -6.91
CA LYS A 14 -4.71 14.28 -5.77
C LYS A 14 -4.36 15.68 -6.29
N GLY A 15 -4.92 16.72 -5.67
CA GLY A 15 -4.68 18.12 -6.06
C GLY A 15 -3.27 18.64 -5.76
N ASP A 16 -2.39 17.79 -5.22
CA ASP A 16 -1.10 18.17 -4.68
C ASP A 16 -0.01 17.09 -4.88
N MET A 17 1.22 17.54 -5.11
CA MET A 17 2.40 16.72 -5.39
C MET A 17 3.46 16.88 -4.28
N ASP A 18 4.14 15.79 -3.91
CA ASP A 18 5.26 15.81 -2.96
C ASP A 18 6.62 15.80 -3.67
N SER A 19 7.69 16.17 -2.95
CA SER A 19 9.05 16.29 -3.51
C SER A 19 9.52 15.00 -4.18
N ARG A 20 9.23 13.84 -3.56
CA ARG A 20 9.64 12.53 -4.09
C ARG A 20 8.99 12.25 -5.45
N THR A 21 7.73 12.60 -5.60
CA THR A 21 6.97 12.42 -6.85
C THR A 21 7.50 13.33 -7.95
N LEU A 22 7.82 14.59 -7.65
CA LEU A 22 8.46 15.50 -8.62
C LEU A 22 9.83 14.96 -9.06
N VAL A 23 10.68 14.56 -8.12
CA VAL A 23 11.99 13.96 -8.42
C VAL A 23 11.83 12.70 -9.26
N LYS A 24 10.83 11.85 -8.98
CA LYS A 24 10.54 10.66 -9.77
C LYS A 24 10.14 11.01 -11.21
N LEU A 25 9.24 11.96 -11.39
CA LEU A 25 8.85 12.47 -12.71
C LEU A 25 10.09 12.94 -13.50
N CYS A 26 10.94 13.76 -12.88
CA CYS A 26 12.16 14.26 -13.53
C CYS A 26 13.17 13.14 -13.85
N LYS A 27 13.21 12.07 -13.05
CA LYS A 27 14.06 10.89 -13.34
C LYS A 27 13.53 10.09 -14.52
N GLU A 28 12.24 9.78 -14.53
CA GLU A 28 11.61 8.94 -15.56
C GLU A 28 11.59 9.63 -16.95
N THR A 29 11.61 10.96 -16.98
CA THR A 29 11.60 11.78 -18.20
C THR A 29 13.00 12.17 -18.69
N GLY A 30 14.07 11.75 -17.99
CA GLY A 30 15.45 12.13 -18.35
C GLY A 30 15.76 13.62 -18.14
N VAL A 31 14.99 14.30 -17.30
CA VAL A 31 15.28 15.68 -16.89
C VAL A 31 16.48 15.74 -15.95
N ILE A 32 16.69 14.71 -15.12
CA ILE A 32 17.87 14.62 -14.26
C ILE A 32 19.09 14.15 -15.05
N ASP A 33 20.19 14.88 -14.92
CA ASP A 33 21.49 14.56 -15.51
C ASP A 33 22.62 14.93 -14.53
N LYS A 34 23.87 15.04 -15.03
CA LYS A 34 25.02 15.41 -14.19
C LYS A 34 24.99 16.88 -13.71
N GLN A 35 24.29 17.75 -14.43
CA GLN A 35 24.19 19.19 -14.14
C GLN A 35 22.93 19.53 -13.34
N THR A 36 21.84 18.80 -13.57
CA THR A 36 20.57 18.92 -12.86
C THR A 36 20.38 17.67 -12.01
N THR A 37 20.80 17.75 -10.74
CA THR A 37 20.76 16.63 -9.81
C THR A 37 19.40 16.51 -9.10
N PRO A 38 19.08 15.37 -8.47
CA PRO A 38 17.87 15.25 -7.64
C PRO A 38 17.80 16.31 -6.54
N THR A 39 18.93 16.67 -5.96
CA THR A 39 19.03 17.74 -4.96
C THR A 39 18.63 19.10 -5.52
N ASP A 40 18.99 19.41 -6.77
CA ASP A 40 18.57 20.65 -7.43
C ASP A 40 17.04 20.70 -7.60
N ILE A 41 16.43 19.56 -7.95
CA ILE A 41 14.97 19.44 -8.07
C ILE A 41 14.29 19.63 -6.70
N ASP A 42 14.84 19.05 -5.63
CA ASP A 42 14.33 19.24 -4.26
C ASP A 42 14.45 20.70 -3.79
N LEU A 43 15.52 21.40 -4.17
CA LEU A 43 15.69 22.83 -3.91
C LEU A 43 14.66 23.67 -4.67
N ILE A 44 14.42 23.36 -5.95
CA ILE A 44 13.38 24.03 -6.75
C ILE A 44 12.00 23.78 -6.16
N PHE A 45 11.68 22.54 -5.76
CA PHE A 45 10.44 22.21 -5.05
C PHE A 45 10.25 23.09 -3.81
N THR A 46 11.31 23.23 -3.02
CA THR A 46 11.28 24.03 -1.78
C THR A 46 11.12 25.52 -2.05
N LYS A 47 11.65 26.01 -3.18
CA LYS A 47 11.53 27.40 -3.62
C LYS A 47 10.12 27.73 -4.14
N CYS A 48 9.50 26.81 -4.88
CA CYS A 48 8.22 27.05 -5.55
C CYS A 48 7.01 26.80 -4.66
N LYS A 49 7.09 25.89 -3.69
CA LYS A 49 5.99 25.62 -2.75
C LYS A 49 5.73 26.81 -1.82
N ALA A 50 4.48 26.93 -1.36
CA ALA A 50 4.14 27.88 -0.31
C ALA A 50 4.98 27.69 0.98
N LYS A 51 5.32 28.80 1.65
CA LYS A 51 6.15 28.78 2.87
C LYS A 51 5.47 27.94 3.96
N GLY A 52 6.17 26.92 4.45
CA GLY A 52 5.64 25.98 5.46
C GLY A 52 4.83 24.81 4.88
N ALA A 53 4.50 24.84 3.59
CA ALA A 53 3.81 23.72 2.94
C ALA A 53 4.75 22.53 2.72
N LYS A 54 4.17 21.33 2.79
CA LYS A 54 4.88 20.06 2.49
C LYS A 54 4.66 19.59 1.06
N ARG A 55 3.68 20.16 0.35
CA ARG A 55 3.19 19.71 -0.96
C ARG A 55 3.01 20.90 -1.90
N LEU A 56 3.12 20.62 -3.19
CA LEU A 56 3.12 21.55 -4.30
C LEU A 56 1.77 21.46 -5.03
N THR A 57 1.13 22.60 -5.30
CA THR A 57 -0.10 22.67 -6.09
C THR A 57 0.20 22.63 -7.59
N CYS A 58 -0.83 22.52 -8.44
CA CYS A 58 -0.64 22.56 -9.89
C CYS A 58 -0.05 23.90 -10.36
N GLU A 59 -0.47 25.02 -9.76
CA GLU A 59 0.06 26.35 -10.10
C GLU A 59 1.56 26.49 -9.74
N ASP A 60 1.96 25.96 -8.58
CA ASP A 60 3.36 25.98 -8.18
C ASP A 60 4.20 24.97 -8.95
N PHE A 61 3.57 23.92 -9.50
CA PHE A 61 4.22 22.97 -10.39
C PHE A 61 4.61 23.61 -11.72
N GLU A 62 3.76 24.44 -12.33
CA GLU A 62 4.11 25.18 -13.54
C GLU A 62 5.33 26.11 -13.30
N LYS A 63 5.35 26.82 -12.17
CA LYS A 63 6.51 27.62 -11.76
C LYS A 63 7.76 26.78 -11.56
N ALA A 64 7.62 25.58 -10.98
CA ALA A 64 8.74 24.66 -10.80
C ALA A 64 9.31 24.20 -12.15
N VAL A 65 8.46 23.97 -13.16
CA VAL A 65 8.89 23.62 -14.53
C VAL A 65 9.69 24.75 -15.17
N GLU A 66 9.28 26.01 -14.98
CA GLU A 66 10.06 27.18 -15.44
C GLU A 66 11.43 27.26 -14.78
N GLU A 67 11.51 27.03 -13.47
CA GLU A 67 12.78 27.05 -12.73
C GLU A 67 13.68 25.88 -13.12
N ILE A 68 13.12 24.70 -13.42
CA ILE A 68 13.84 23.56 -13.98
C ILE A 68 14.42 23.91 -15.35
N ALA A 69 13.65 24.58 -16.21
CA ALA A 69 14.12 25.02 -17.52
C ALA A 69 15.29 26.01 -17.42
N LYS A 70 15.20 26.98 -16.50
CA LYS A 70 16.31 27.91 -16.19
C LYS A 70 17.54 27.16 -15.68
N ARG A 71 17.36 26.19 -14.78
CA ARG A 71 18.48 25.39 -14.23
C ARG A 71 19.16 24.56 -15.30
N LYS A 72 18.40 23.99 -16.23
CA LYS A 72 18.90 23.15 -17.31
C LYS A 72 19.36 23.94 -18.55
N ASN A 73 19.16 25.25 -18.55
CA ASN A 73 19.46 26.15 -19.67
C ASN A 73 18.79 25.68 -20.99
N LYS A 74 17.51 25.32 -20.89
CA LYS A 74 16.66 24.89 -22.01
C LYS A 74 15.39 25.73 -22.06
N SER A 75 14.68 25.67 -23.18
CA SER A 75 13.37 26.31 -23.26
C SER A 75 12.34 25.60 -22.38
N VAL A 76 11.36 26.36 -21.90
CA VAL A 76 10.24 25.81 -21.11
C VAL A 76 9.44 24.80 -21.94
N ASP A 77 9.31 25.03 -23.26
CA ASP A 77 8.60 24.13 -24.16
C ASP A 77 9.30 22.77 -24.29
N GLU A 78 10.64 22.75 -24.45
CA GLU A 78 11.40 21.49 -24.49
C GLU A 78 11.26 20.69 -23.19
N ILE A 79 11.35 21.34 -22.02
CA ILE A 79 11.15 20.66 -20.74
C ILE A 79 9.72 20.15 -20.62
N THR A 80 8.72 20.94 -21.03
CA THR A 80 7.32 20.55 -21.00
C THR A 80 7.08 19.33 -21.90
N GLN A 81 7.63 19.33 -23.11
CA GLN A 81 7.58 18.17 -24.01
C GLN A 81 8.26 16.94 -23.41
N GLN A 82 9.42 17.09 -22.77
CA GLN A 82 10.10 16.00 -22.07
C GLN A 82 9.25 15.45 -20.91
N LEU A 83 8.58 16.31 -20.15
CA LEU A 83 7.71 15.86 -19.06
C LEU A 83 6.46 15.15 -19.59
N CYS A 84 5.90 15.67 -20.67
CA CYS A 84 4.72 15.14 -21.36
C CYS A 84 4.99 13.82 -22.11
N SER A 85 6.24 13.41 -22.31
CA SER A 85 6.57 12.10 -22.87
C SER A 85 6.38 10.95 -21.87
N SER A 86 6.18 11.25 -20.59
CA SER A 86 5.84 10.22 -19.60
C SER A 86 4.40 9.73 -19.76
N SER A 87 4.21 8.42 -19.73
CA SER A 87 2.90 7.77 -19.68
C SER A 87 2.32 7.64 -18.25
N GLY A 88 2.98 8.23 -17.26
CA GLY A 88 2.61 8.16 -15.84
C GLY A 88 3.68 7.49 -14.97
N PRO A 89 3.50 7.50 -13.63
CA PRO A 89 4.50 6.98 -12.71
C PRO A 89 4.71 5.47 -12.89
N SER A 90 5.94 5.04 -13.19
CA SER A 90 6.26 3.62 -13.30
C SER A 90 6.43 3.02 -11.89
N PHE A 91 5.69 1.95 -11.55
CA PHE A 91 5.86 1.26 -10.28
C PHE A 91 6.64 -0.03 -10.49
N SER A 92 7.97 0.05 -10.34
CA SER A 92 8.80 -1.14 -10.24
C SER A 92 8.86 -1.58 -8.78
N GLY A 93 7.89 -2.40 -8.37
CA GLY A 93 7.95 -3.08 -7.07
C GLY A 93 8.96 -4.23 -7.09
N THR A 94 9.50 -4.57 -5.93
CA THR A 94 10.30 -5.79 -5.75
C THR A 94 9.39 -7.00 -5.94
N LYS A 95 9.70 -7.86 -6.91
CA LYS A 95 9.06 -9.17 -7.02
C LYS A 95 9.71 -10.08 -5.98
N ALA A 96 8.91 -10.59 -5.04
CA ALA A 96 9.42 -11.60 -4.11
C ALA A 96 9.72 -12.89 -4.88
N ASP A 97 10.82 -13.54 -4.54
CA ASP A 97 11.10 -14.87 -5.06
C ASP A 97 10.10 -15.87 -4.48
N ALA A 98 9.84 -16.95 -5.22
CA ALA A 98 8.97 -18.01 -4.75
C ALA A 98 9.62 -18.71 -3.55
N VAL A 99 9.03 -18.52 -2.36
CA VAL A 99 9.49 -19.16 -1.13
C VAL A 99 8.54 -20.28 -0.78
N ARG A 100 9.02 -21.53 -0.87
CA ARG A 100 8.23 -22.73 -0.54
C ARG A 100 7.50 -22.63 0.80
N LEU A 101 8.14 -22.06 1.82
CA LEU A 101 7.57 -21.92 3.17
C LEU A 101 6.51 -20.81 3.31
N HIS A 102 6.29 -19.97 2.30
CA HIS A 102 5.29 -18.91 2.31
C HIS A 102 4.22 -19.08 1.22
N ASP A 103 4.63 -19.46 0.02
CA ASP A 103 3.76 -19.48 -1.16
C ASP A 103 3.09 -20.86 -1.37
N ASP A 104 3.72 -21.95 -0.92
CA ASP A 104 3.16 -23.30 -1.02
C ASP A 104 2.32 -23.64 0.23
N LYS A 105 1.04 -23.30 0.17
CA LYS A 105 0.07 -23.60 1.23
C LYS A 105 -0.07 -25.10 1.53
N SER A 106 0.33 -25.99 0.62
CA SER A 106 0.28 -27.44 0.87
C SER A 106 1.33 -27.89 1.89
N THR A 107 2.37 -27.08 2.12
CA THR A 107 3.40 -27.34 3.11
C THR A 107 3.04 -26.83 4.51
N PHE A 108 1.92 -26.11 4.64
CA PHE A 108 1.44 -25.68 5.95
C PHE A 108 0.96 -26.88 6.76
N THR A 109 1.29 -26.87 8.05
CA THR A 109 0.89 -27.90 9.01
C THR A 109 0.36 -27.25 10.28
N GLY A 110 -0.32 -28.04 11.11
CA GLY A 110 -0.85 -27.56 12.39
C GLY A 110 -1.84 -26.40 12.22
N VAL A 111 -1.69 -25.34 13.02
CA VAL A 111 -2.64 -24.22 13.08
C VAL A 111 -2.71 -23.38 11.80
N HIS A 112 -1.64 -23.37 11.00
CA HIS A 112 -1.62 -22.62 9.73
C HIS A 112 -2.45 -23.31 8.63
N ALA A 113 -2.57 -24.64 8.69
CA ALA A 113 -3.37 -25.42 7.75
C ALA A 113 -4.81 -25.63 8.22
N HIS A 114 -4.99 -25.88 9.52
CA HIS A 114 -6.27 -26.33 10.08
C HIS A 114 -6.95 -25.27 10.96
N GLY A 115 -6.38 -24.08 11.09
CA GLY A 115 -6.84 -23.07 12.04
C GLY A 115 -6.40 -23.38 13.49
N GLY A 116 -6.43 -22.36 14.33
CA GLY A 116 -6.29 -22.51 15.78
C GLY A 116 -7.62 -22.83 16.46
N PRO A 117 -7.63 -23.01 17.79
CA PRO A 117 -8.88 -23.07 18.56
C PRO A 117 -9.80 -21.89 18.20
N SER A 118 -11.08 -22.16 18.02
CA SER A 118 -12.07 -21.12 17.67
C SER A 118 -12.00 -19.96 18.65
N THR A 119 -11.81 -18.73 18.15
CA THR A 119 -11.93 -17.49 18.94
C THR A 119 -13.37 -17.00 19.06
N VAL A 120 -14.31 -17.69 18.42
CA VAL A 120 -15.74 -17.41 18.56
C VAL A 120 -16.22 -18.07 19.85
N ASP A 121 -16.28 -17.28 20.92
CA ASP A 121 -17.02 -17.62 22.14
C ASP A 121 -18.50 -17.75 21.79
N THR A 122 -18.97 -18.97 21.56
CA THR A 122 -20.42 -19.19 21.48
C THR A 122 -21.01 -18.89 22.87
N PRO A 123 -22.06 -18.06 22.98
CA PRO A 123 -22.60 -17.62 24.27
C PRO A 123 -23.23 -18.74 25.11
N SER A 124 -23.19 -19.99 24.65
CA SER A 124 -23.67 -21.15 25.40
C SER A 124 -22.61 -22.17 25.77
N ARG A 125 -21.30 -21.90 25.59
CA ARG A 125 -20.28 -22.92 25.88
C ARG A 125 -18.91 -22.41 26.33
N GLY A 126 -18.81 -21.16 26.79
CA GLY A 126 -17.54 -20.51 27.15
C GLY A 126 -17.37 -20.11 28.61
N GLN A 127 -18.04 -20.73 29.59
CA GLN A 127 -17.69 -20.54 31.00
C GLN A 127 -17.13 -21.83 31.59
N ALA A 128 -15.85 -21.75 31.99
CA ALA A 128 -15.32 -22.64 33.00
C ALA A 128 -16.22 -22.52 34.25
N ALA A 129 -16.97 -23.59 34.54
CA ALA A 129 -17.78 -23.77 35.75
C ALA A 129 -18.77 -22.63 36.07
N GLY A 130 -19.84 -22.53 35.28
CA GLY A 130 -21.06 -21.80 35.67
C GLY A 130 -22.31 -22.61 35.33
N LEU A 131 -23.16 -22.90 36.33
CA LEU A 131 -24.42 -23.62 36.14
C LEU A 131 -25.37 -22.79 35.25
N GLY A 132 -25.78 -23.34 34.11
CA GLY A 132 -26.89 -22.81 33.32
C GLY A 132 -28.25 -23.03 34.00
N PRO A 133 -29.31 -22.28 33.63
CA PRO A 133 -30.62 -22.28 34.30
C PRO A 133 -31.39 -23.61 34.23
N SER A 134 -30.88 -24.61 33.51
CA SER A 134 -31.44 -25.95 33.35
C SER A 134 -30.53 -27.08 33.87
N GLY A 135 -29.44 -26.78 34.58
CA GLY A 135 -28.59 -27.80 35.22
C GLY A 135 -27.81 -28.72 34.25
N ALA A 136 -27.95 -28.56 32.93
CA ALA A 136 -27.17 -29.30 31.95
C ALA A 136 -25.90 -28.52 31.58
N THR A 137 -24.75 -28.99 32.07
CA THR A 137 -23.43 -28.50 31.64
C THR A 137 -23.15 -28.99 30.22
N ALA A 138 -23.20 -28.11 29.22
CA ALA A 138 -22.62 -28.39 27.92
C ALA A 138 -21.09 -28.35 28.05
N GLN A 139 -20.49 -29.43 28.58
CA GLN A 139 -19.05 -29.50 28.78
C GLN A 139 -18.34 -29.47 27.45
N ILE A 140 -17.50 -28.46 27.20
CA ILE A 140 -16.43 -28.59 26.19
C ILE A 140 -15.49 -29.67 26.73
N SER A 141 -15.44 -30.81 26.06
CA SER A 141 -14.56 -31.91 26.42
C SER A 141 -13.14 -31.63 25.92
N LEU A 142 -12.16 -32.34 26.48
CA LEU A 142 -10.78 -32.27 25.97
C LEU A 142 -10.71 -32.66 24.49
N ALA A 143 -11.59 -33.56 24.04
CA ALA A 143 -11.71 -33.95 22.64
C ALA A 143 -12.17 -32.77 21.74
N ASP A 144 -13.08 -31.92 22.24
CA ASP A 144 -13.54 -30.73 21.52
C ASP A 144 -12.42 -29.68 21.39
N ILE A 145 -11.58 -29.53 22.41
CA ILE A 145 -10.42 -28.59 22.40
C ILE A 145 -9.31 -29.10 21.47
N CYS A 146 -9.17 -30.42 21.36
CA CYS A 146 -8.16 -31.06 20.54
C CYS A 146 -8.61 -31.35 19.10
N ASP A 147 -9.84 -31.02 18.72
CA ASP A 147 -10.36 -31.25 17.37
C ASP A 147 -9.67 -30.33 16.34
N ARG A 148 -8.96 -30.96 15.38
CA ARG A 148 -8.24 -30.29 14.28
C ARG A 148 -8.88 -30.53 12.91
N SER A 149 -10.15 -30.93 12.87
CA SER A 149 -10.87 -31.11 11.61
C SER A 149 -11.06 -29.78 10.88
N THR A 150 -11.20 -29.86 9.55
CA THR A 150 -11.09 -28.70 8.65
C THR A 150 -12.18 -27.66 8.95
N PRO A 151 -11.81 -26.41 9.32
CA PRO A 151 -12.77 -25.36 9.60
C PRO A 151 -13.43 -24.83 8.31
N ASP A 152 -14.58 -24.19 8.48
CA ASP A 152 -15.23 -23.41 7.44
C ASP A 152 -14.49 -22.09 7.17
N ILE A 153 -14.97 -21.30 6.21
CA ILE A 153 -14.34 -20.04 5.77
C ILE A 153 -14.24 -18.98 6.88
N ARG A 154 -14.97 -19.16 7.99
CA ARG A 154 -14.97 -18.26 9.16
C ARG A 154 -14.10 -18.80 10.30
N GLY A 155 -13.39 -19.91 10.09
CA GLY A 155 -12.56 -20.54 11.11
C GLY A 155 -13.35 -21.38 12.10
N VAL A 156 -14.61 -21.70 11.81
CA VAL A 156 -15.46 -22.53 12.69
C VAL A 156 -15.40 -23.98 12.21
N ASN A 157 -15.04 -24.88 13.10
CA ASN A 157 -15.02 -26.30 12.79
C ASN A 157 -16.45 -26.82 12.53
N LYS A 158 -16.62 -27.59 11.45
CA LYS A 158 -17.93 -28.11 10.98
C LYS A 158 -18.63 -28.99 12.01
N ASN A 159 -17.87 -29.67 12.88
CA ASN A 159 -18.43 -30.45 13.99
C ASN A 159 -19.08 -29.57 15.07
N PHE A 160 -18.86 -28.26 15.04
CA PHE A 160 -19.46 -27.26 15.92
C PHE A 160 -20.65 -26.52 15.29
N GLN A 161 -21.04 -26.87 14.05
CA GLN A 161 -22.26 -26.33 13.45
C GLN A 161 -23.48 -27.06 14.03
N LYS A 162 -24.37 -26.30 14.69
CA LYS A 162 -25.64 -26.80 15.24
C LYS A 162 -26.52 -27.36 14.11
N SER A 163 -27.19 -28.49 14.38
CA SER A 163 -28.49 -28.79 13.78
C SER A 163 -29.53 -27.74 14.18
#